data_AF-A0A819ZS16-F1
#
_entry.id   AF-A0A819ZS16-F1
#
_cell.length_a   1.000
_cell.length_b   1.000
_cell.length_c   1.000
_cell.angle_alpha   90.00
_cell.angle_beta   90.00
_cell.angle_gamma   90.00
#
_symmetry.space_group_name_H-M   'P 1'
#
loop_
_entity.id
_entity.type
_entity.pdbx_description
1 polymer ?
#
loop_
_entity_poly.entity_id
_entity_poly.type
_entity_poly.pdbx_seq_one_letter_code
_entity_poly.pdbx_strand_id
1 'polypeptide(L)'
;MILPSSITCEILRKENIDLKITPYKVLATSLKYGFVQFIESQPLQKILERNRTIRQYLQNKVTITSSDDTVLTETGIPREIMDAYVKSCAGYCVVTYLLGVGDRHLDNLLLRDTGQLFHIDFGFIMGRDPKPLPQAMRVSKDMMEMLDEKRLLDFLRHCFTAFIILRKHANVFANLFSLMLDANIPDIALERDKTVKKLLDKFRLDLDDEKAISYLKDLIDSSIAAIVPQFYDYLHNWSLAFR
;
A
#
# COMPACT_ATOMS: atom_id res chain seq x y z
N MET A 1 13.71 -9.15 -2.07
CA MET A 1 12.50 -9.48 -2.86
C MET A 1 11.69 -8.21 -3.07
N ILE A 2 12.07 -7.42 -4.06
CA ILE A 2 11.47 -6.10 -4.40
C ILE A 2 10.98 -6.05 -5.85
N LEU A 3 11.27 -7.10 -6.64
CA LEU A 3 10.76 -7.28 -7.99
C LEU A 3 9.23 -7.12 -8.12
N PRO A 4 8.38 -7.59 -7.18
CA PRO A 4 6.94 -7.47 -7.37
C PRO A 4 6.42 -6.02 -7.28
N SER A 5 7.08 -5.17 -6.48
CA SER A 5 6.69 -3.76 -6.34
C SER A 5 7.12 -2.92 -7.55
N SER A 6 8.28 -3.22 -8.16
CA SER A 6 8.69 -2.55 -9.40
C SER A 6 7.81 -2.96 -10.58
N ILE A 7 7.49 -4.25 -10.71
CA ILE A 7 6.62 -4.76 -11.78
C ILE A 7 5.21 -4.21 -11.65
N THR A 8 4.65 -4.17 -10.44
CA THR A 8 3.36 -3.50 -10.19
C THR A 8 3.38 -2.04 -10.65
N CYS A 9 4.44 -1.30 -10.29
CA CYS A 9 4.60 0.10 -10.69
C CYS A 9 4.66 0.26 -12.22
N GLU A 10 5.39 -0.61 -12.92
CA GLU A 10 5.48 -0.59 -14.38
C GLU A 10 4.15 -0.92 -15.06
N ILE A 11 3.43 -1.93 -14.57
CA ILE A 11 2.11 -2.31 -15.09
C ILE A 11 1.12 -1.15 -14.96
N LEU A 12 1.03 -0.56 -13.76
CA LEU A 12 0.10 0.54 -13.50
C LEU A 12 0.43 1.77 -14.37
N ARG A 13 1.72 2.09 -14.53
CA ARG A 13 2.14 3.23 -15.38
C ARG A 13 1.84 3.00 -16.86
N LYS A 14 1.95 1.77 -17.36
CA LYS A 14 1.55 1.42 -18.74
C LYS A 14 0.05 1.64 -19.00
N GLU A 15 -0.76 1.45 -17.97
CA GLU A 15 -2.21 1.74 -17.99
C GLU A 15 -2.52 3.22 -17.64
N ASN A 16 -1.53 4.11 -17.71
CA ASN A 16 -1.63 5.54 -17.39
C ASN A 16 -2.03 5.86 -15.93
N ILE A 17 -1.74 4.95 -15.00
CA ILE A 17 -1.99 5.16 -13.57
C ILE A 17 -0.68 5.27 -12.80
N ASP A 18 -0.37 6.46 -12.33
CA ASP A 18 0.78 6.68 -11.43
C ASP A 18 0.32 6.77 -9.98
N LEU A 19 0.41 5.64 -9.26
CA LEU A 19 0.11 5.57 -7.83
C LEU A 19 1.25 6.08 -6.94
N LYS A 20 2.29 6.72 -7.50
CA LYS A 20 3.42 7.25 -6.71
C LYS A 20 4.11 6.20 -5.81
N ILE A 21 4.05 4.93 -6.21
CA ILE A 21 4.80 3.83 -5.57
C ILE A 21 6.30 4.13 -5.70
N THR A 22 7.07 3.84 -4.64
CA THR A 22 8.51 4.09 -4.59
C THR A 22 9.28 2.75 -4.64
N PRO A 23 9.55 2.19 -5.85
CA PRO A 23 10.32 0.97 -5.99
C PRO A 23 11.82 1.25 -5.78
N TYR A 24 12.27 1.24 -4.53
CA TYR A 24 13.68 1.43 -4.18
C TYR A 24 14.52 0.20 -4.56
N LYS A 25 15.73 0.42 -5.08
CA LYS A 25 16.60 -0.68 -5.54
C LYS A 25 17.19 -1.45 -4.37
N VAL A 26 17.24 -2.77 -4.49
CA VAL A 26 17.95 -3.65 -3.55
C VAL A 26 18.77 -4.66 -4.31
N LEU A 27 20.01 -4.83 -3.86
CA LEU A 27 20.98 -5.75 -4.44
C LEU A 27 21.62 -6.55 -3.31
N ALA A 28 21.38 -7.85 -3.28
CA ALA A 28 22.14 -8.74 -2.39
C ALA A 28 23.49 -9.03 -3.03
N THR A 29 24.58 -8.73 -2.32
CA THR A 29 25.95 -9.07 -2.75
C THR A 29 26.39 -10.43 -2.24
N SER A 30 25.81 -10.88 -1.13
CA SER A 30 25.97 -12.22 -0.58
C SER A 30 24.71 -12.64 0.19
N LEU A 31 24.73 -13.82 0.82
CA LEU A 31 23.64 -14.27 1.69
C LEU A 31 23.47 -13.40 2.96
N LYS A 32 24.50 -12.66 3.38
CA LYS A 32 24.51 -11.85 4.61
C LYS A 32 24.62 -10.35 4.36
N TYR A 33 25.05 -9.96 3.16
CA TYR A 33 25.34 -8.56 2.83
C TYR A 33 24.61 -8.15 1.57
N GLY A 34 24.19 -6.89 1.52
CA GLY A 34 23.57 -6.30 0.37
C GLY A 34 23.43 -4.80 0.53
N PHE A 35 23.04 -4.14 -0.55
CA PHE A 35 22.76 -2.73 -0.60
C PHE A 35 21.28 -2.48 -0.76
N VAL A 36 20.79 -1.47 -0.06
CA VAL A 36 19.44 -0.93 -0.20
C VAL A 36 19.58 0.53 -0.59
N GLN A 37 18.88 0.93 -1.64
CA GLN A 37 18.84 2.32 -2.06
C GLN A 37 18.24 3.16 -0.93
N PHE A 38 19.02 4.14 -0.48
CA PHE A 38 18.54 5.11 0.49
C PHE A 38 17.55 6.08 -0.17
N ILE A 39 16.40 6.24 0.46
CA ILE A 39 15.38 7.22 0.10
C ILE A 39 15.14 8.08 1.33
N GLU A 40 15.34 9.39 1.21
CA GLU A 40 15.12 10.33 2.29
C GLU A 40 13.65 10.29 2.75
N SER A 41 13.45 9.84 3.99
CA SER A 41 12.15 9.53 4.57
C SER A 41 12.26 9.33 6.08
N GLN A 42 11.12 9.30 6.77
CA GLN A 42 11.04 9.00 8.20
C GLN A 42 10.01 7.88 8.46
N PRO A 43 10.26 6.94 9.38
CA PRO A 43 9.25 5.99 9.83
C PRO A 43 8.05 6.70 10.46
N LEU A 44 6.83 6.18 10.25
CA LEU A 44 5.62 6.76 10.81
C LEU A 44 5.66 6.79 12.33
N GLN A 45 6.22 5.76 12.98
CA GLN A 45 6.37 5.71 14.44
C GLN A 45 7.09 6.96 14.97
N LYS A 46 8.24 7.28 14.38
CA LYS A 46 9.06 8.44 14.75
C LYS A 46 8.38 9.78 14.44
N ILE A 47 7.58 9.83 13.37
CA ILE A 47 6.78 11.01 13.04
C ILE A 47 5.73 11.25 14.12
N LEU A 48 5.01 10.20 14.53
CA LEU A 48 3.94 10.29 15.52
C LEU A 48 4.47 10.66 16.90
N GLU A 49 5.64 10.14 17.29
CA GLU A 49 6.32 10.52 18.54
C GLU A 49 6.67 12.01 18.61
N ARG A 50 7.02 12.62 17.47
CA ARG A 50 7.47 14.03 17.40
C ARG A 50 6.34 15.01 17.15
N ASN A 51 5.38 14.63 16.31
CA ASN A 51 4.37 15.54 15.76
C ASN A 51 2.94 15.14 16.13
N ARG A 52 2.74 14.06 16.90
CA ARG A 52 1.45 13.44 17.28
C ARG A 52 0.64 12.87 16.12
N THR A 53 0.58 13.58 14.98
CA THR A 53 -0.15 13.18 13.78
C THR A 53 0.72 13.37 12.54
N ILE A 54 0.45 12.57 11.50
CA ILE A 54 1.09 12.72 10.20
C ILE A 54 0.73 14.09 9.57
N ARG A 55 -0.48 14.59 9.84
CA ARG A 55 -0.96 15.89 9.35
C ARG A 55 -0.07 17.02 9.81
N GLN A 56 0.18 17.08 11.12
CA GLN A 56 0.98 18.13 11.72
C GLN A 56 2.44 18.07 11.26
N TYR A 57 2.97 16.87 11.01
CA TYR A 57 4.30 16.71 10.42
C TYR A 57 4.41 17.38 9.04
N LEU A 58 3.50 17.05 8.11
CA LEU A 58 3.53 17.61 6.77
C LEU A 58 3.24 19.12 6.77
N GLN A 59 2.30 19.59 7.60
CA GLN A 59 2.03 21.03 7.76
C GLN A 59 3.28 21.80 8.22
N ASN A 60 3.98 21.30 9.25
CA ASN A 60 5.18 21.96 9.77
C ASN A 60 6.30 22.04 8.73
N LYS A 61 6.43 21.01 7.88
CA LYS A 61 7.43 20.98 6.80
C LYS A 61 7.13 21.96 5.69
N VAL A 62 5.84 22.12 5.35
CA VAL A 62 5.38 23.09 4.36
C VAL A 62 5.70 24.51 4.82
N THR A 63 5.37 24.87 6.06
CA THR A 63 5.68 26.20 6.62
C THR A 63 7.16 26.59 6.53
N ILE A 64 8.08 25.62 6.48
CA ILE A 64 9.53 25.84 6.36
C ILE A 64 9.97 26.04 4.90
N THR A 65 9.19 25.56 3.92
CA THR A 65 9.61 25.42 2.52
C THR A 65 8.78 26.21 1.50
N SER A 66 7.65 26.83 1.91
CA SER A 66 6.75 27.52 0.99
C SER A 66 7.33 28.80 0.36
N SER A 67 7.31 28.85 -0.96
CA SER A 67 7.25 30.07 -1.78
C SER A 67 5.79 30.45 -2.08
N ASP A 68 5.52 31.73 -2.40
CA ASP A 68 4.17 32.34 -2.47
C ASP A 68 3.15 31.65 -3.42
N ASP A 69 3.58 30.81 -4.37
CA ASP A 69 2.71 30.19 -5.39
C ASP A 69 2.09 28.82 -5.00
N THR A 70 2.20 28.38 -3.74
CA THR A 70 1.80 27.01 -3.36
C THR A 70 0.29 26.90 -3.11
N VAL A 71 -0.44 26.13 -3.93
CA VAL A 71 -1.88 25.86 -3.69
C VAL A 71 -2.07 24.91 -2.52
N LEU A 72 -2.41 25.48 -1.37
CA LEU A 72 -2.71 24.74 -0.14
C LEU A 72 -4.12 24.15 -0.19
N THR A 73 -4.27 22.98 0.42
CA THR A 73 -5.60 22.40 0.68
C THR A 73 -6.20 22.97 1.97
N GLU A 74 -7.47 22.69 2.25
CA GLU A 74 -8.14 23.05 3.51
C GLU A 74 -7.37 22.55 4.75
N THR A 75 -6.57 21.50 4.58
CA THR A 75 -5.72 20.94 5.63
C THR A 75 -4.36 21.65 5.76
N GLY A 76 -4.10 22.76 5.07
CA GLY A 76 -2.82 23.48 5.12
C GLY A 76 -1.63 22.74 4.51
N ILE A 77 -1.89 21.68 3.73
CA ILE A 77 -0.87 20.87 3.05
C ILE A 77 -1.02 21.10 1.54
N PRO A 78 0.06 21.25 0.76
CA PRO A 78 0.02 21.36 -0.69
C PRO A 78 -0.74 20.20 -1.31
N ARG A 79 -1.55 20.51 -2.33
CA ARG A 79 -2.38 19.51 -3.02
C ARG A 79 -1.56 18.34 -3.57
N GLU A 80 -0.37 18.61 -4.10
CA GLU A 80 0.51 17.59 -4.69
C GLU A 80 1.01 16.57 -3.66
N ILE A 81 1.36 17.03 -2.45
CA ILE A 81 1.81 16.17 -1.35
C ILE A 81 0.66 15.27 -0.90
N MET A 82 -0.54 15.83 -0.75
CA MET A 82 -1.72 15.05 -0.38
C MET A 82 -2.12 14.04 -1.46
N ASP A 83 -2.08 14.44 -2.73
CA ASP A 83 -2.34 13.53 -3.86
C ASP A 83 -1.31 12.39 -3.89
N ALA A 84 -0.02 12.69 -3.69
CA ALA A 84 1.02 11.68 -3.60
C ALA A 84 0.81 10.73 -2.42
N TYR A 85 0.37 11.24 -1.27
CA TYR A 85 0.05 10.43 -0.09
C TYR A 85 -1.11 9.48 -0.36
N VAL A 86 -2.25 9.99 -0.87
CA VAL A 86 -3.44 9.18 -1.16
C VAL A 86 -3.12 8.09 -2.17
N LYS A 87 -2.44 8.44 -3.26
CA LYS A 87 -2.05 7.50 -4.33
C LYS A 87 -1.11 6.41 -3.84
N SER A 88 -0.06 6.80 -3.11
CA SER A 88 0.94 5.84 -2.61
C SER A 88 0.35 4.91 -1.55
N CYS A 89 -0.48 5.45 -0.65
CA CYS A 89 -1.25 4.68 0.32
C CYS A 89 -2.11 3.61 -0.37
N ALA A 90 -2.91 4.01 -1.38
CA ALA A 90 -3.75 3.09 -2.13
C ALA A 90 -2.94 2.01 -2.86
N GLY A 91 -1.85 2.42 -3.53
CA GLY A 91 -0.97 1.49 -4.25
C GLY A 91 -0.33 0.45 -3.34
N TYR A 92 0.23 0.86 -2.20
CA TYR A 92 0.84 -0.09 -1.26
C TYR A 92 -0.18 -0.97 -0.54
N CYS A 93 -1.40 -0.47 -0.26
CA CYS A 93 -2.48 -1.30 0.27
C CYS A 93 -2.78 -2.48 -0.67
N VAL A 94 -3.01 -2.22 -1.95
CA VAL A 94 -3.28 -3.27 -2.94
C VAL A 94 -2.07 -4.19 -3.14
N VAL A 95 -0.85 -3.64 -3.25
CA VAL A 95 0.37 -4.45 -3.42
C VAL A 95 0.61 -5.37 -2.24
N THR A 96 0.50 -4.87 -1.01
CA THR A 96 0.72 -5.68 0.20
C THR A 96 -0.34 -6.74 0.38
N TYR A 97 -1.60 -6.46 0.01
CA TYR A 97 -2.66 -7.46 -0.02
C TYR A 97 -2.34 -8.60 -1.00
N LEU A 98 -2.03 -8.25 -2.26
CA LEU A 98 -1.75 -9.24 -3.31
C LEU A 98 -0.54 -10.12 -2.97
N LEU A 99 0.53 -9.52 -2.44
CA LEU A 99 1.75 -10.24 -2.08
C LEU A 99 1.67 -10.94 -0.71
N GLY A 100 0.59 -10.69 0.05
CA GLY A 100 0.42 -11.21 1.40
C GLY A 100 1.55 -10.79 2.34
N VAL A 101 1.96 -9.51 2.29
CA VAL A 101 3.04 -9.00 3.15
C VAL A 101 2.57 -8.96 4.60
N GLY A 102 3.37 -9.59 5.47
CA GLY A 102 3.16 -9.67 6.91
C GLY A 102 3.87 -8.59 7.70
N ASP A 103 3.66 -8.59 9.02
CA ASP A 103 4.43 -7.79 9.96
C ASP A 103 4.48 -6.28 9.63
N ARG A 104 3.31 -5.73 9.25
CA ARG A 104 3.19 -4.29 9.00
C ARG A 104 2.92 -3.59 10.34
N HIS A 105 3.88 -2.79 10.76
CA HIS A 105 3.81 -1.87 11.89
C HIS A 105 4.38 -0.51 11.49
N LEU A 106 4.22 0.50 12.34
CA LEU A 106 4.50 1.90 12.01
C LEU A 106 5.99 2.18 11.72
N ASP A 107 6.92 1.33 12.15
CA ASP A 107 8.34 1.45 11.77
C ASP A 107 8.63 0.96 10.35
N ASN A 108 7.81 0.03 9.84
CA ASN A 108 7.93 -0.51 8.48
C ASN A 108 7.24 0.37 7.43
N LEU A 109 6.58 1.44 7.86
CA LEU A 109 5.89 2.41 7.00
C LEU A 109 6.68 3.72 7.03
N LEU A 110 7.24 4.12 5.91
CA LEU A 110 8.05 5.33 5.80
C LEU A 110 7.30 6.37 4.99
N LEU A 111 7.44 7.62 5.40
CA LEU A 111 6.86 8.78 4.73
C LEU A 111 7.98 9.71 4.24
N ARG A 112 7.86 10.15 2.99
CA ARG A 112 8.71 11.21 2.42
C ARG A 112 8.10 12.57 2.67
N ASP A 113 8.93 13.60 2.72
CA ASP A 113 8.48 15.01 2.82
C ASP A 113 7.64 15.41 1.59
N THR A 114 7.83 14.73 0.46
CA THR A 114 7.03 14.86 -0.77
C THR A 114 5.70 14.08 -0.74
N GLY A 115 5.32 13.49 0.41
CA GLY A 115 4.02 12.87 0.65
C GLY A 115 3.92 11.38 0.33
N GLN A 116 4.87 10.78 -0.38
CA GLN A 116 4.78 9.34 -0.68
C GLN A 116 5.01 8.50 0.56
N LEU A 117 4.04 7.63 0.86
CA LEU A 117 4.13 6.56 1.83
C LEU A 117 4.63 5.28 1.14
N PHE A 118 5.60 4.60 1.74
CA PHE A 118 6.11 3.34 1.22
C PHE A 118 6.49 2.36 2.31
N HIS A 119 6.44 1.08 1.98
CA HIS A 119 6.69 0.00 2.91
C HIS A 119 8.15 -0.46 2.76
N ILE A 120 8.84 -0.65 3.89
CA ILE A 120 10.14 -1.32 3.97
C ILE A 120 10.01 -2.65 4.68
N ASP A 121 11.08 -3.43 4.67
CA ASP A 121 11.17 -4.77 5.27
C ASP A 121 10.14 -5.74 4.70
N PHE A 122 10.58 -6.74 3.93
CA PHE A 122 9.69 -7.77 3.36
C PHE A 122 10.07 -9.15 3.92
N GLY A 123 10.47 -9.21 5.19
CA GLY A 123 10.88 -10.44 5.88
C GLY A 123 9.76 -11.47 6.05
N PHE A 124 8.49 -11.06 6.00
CA PHE A 124 7.32 -11.92 6.03
C PHE A 124 6.45 -11.71 4.80
N ILE A 125 6.33 -12.72 3.94
CA ILE A 125 5.51 -12.67 2.73
C ILE A 125 4.58 -13.88 2.60
N MET A 126 3.71 -13.88 1.57
CA MET A 126 2.82 -14.99 1.24
C MET A 126 1.87 -15.41 2.37
N GLY A 127 1.42 -14.42 3.14
CA GLY A 127 0.46 -14.59 4.23
C GLY A 127 1.09 -15.03 5.56
N ARG A 128 2.42 -15.09 5.64
CA ARG A 128 3.09 -15.21 6.93
C ARG A 128 2.96 -13.92 7.70
N ASP A 129 2.66 -14.03 8.98
CA ASP A 129 2.63 -12.92 9.90
C ASP A 129 3.00 -13.46 11.29
N PRO A 130 3.84 -12.76 12.06
CA PRO A 130 4.06 -13.12 13.46
C PRO A 130 2.78 -12.99 14.30
N LYS A 131 1.79 -12.20 13.84
CA LYS A 131 0.52 -11.99 14.53
C LYS A 131 -0.47 -13.14 14.21
N PRO A 132 -1.23 -13.64 15.20
CA PRO A 132 -2.16 -14.76 15.01
C PRO A 132 -3.38 -14.41 14.14
N LEU A 133 -3.76 -13.13 14.07
CA LEU A 133 -4.89 -12.64 13.28
C LEU A 133 -4.44 -11.44 12.43
N PRO A 134 -3.76 -11.68 11.29
CA PRO A 134 -3.35 -10.61 10.41
C PRO A 134 -4.56 -9.98 9.72
N GLN A 135 -4.59 -8.65 9.71
CA GLN A 135 -5.53 -7.90 8.87
C GLN A 135 -5.21 -8.14 7.40
N ALA A 136 -6.24 -8.38 6.60
CA ALA A 136 -6.06 -8.67 5.19
C ALA A 136 -5.59 -7.44 4.40
N MET A 137 -6.17 -6.26 4.67
CA MET A 137 -5.66 -4.99 4.16
C MET A 137 -4.81 -4.29 5.23
N ARG A 138 -3.63 -3.80 4.85
CA ARG A 138 -2.66 -3.21 5.78
C ARG A 138 -2.83 -1.69 5.85
N VAL A 139 -3.90 -1.28 6.54
CA VAL A 139 -4.21 0.13 6.82
C VAL A 139 -3.99 0.39 8.30
N SER A 140 -3.53 1.59 8.69
CA SER A 140 -3.40 1.98 10.10
C SER A 140 -4.33 3.15 10.43
N LYS A 141 -4.61 3.35 11.73
CA LYS A 141 -5.46 4.46 12.20
C LYS A 141 -4.88 5.79 11.76
N ASP A 142 -3.58 5.96 11.98
CA ASP A 142 -2.84 7.18 11.64
C ASP A 142 -2.85 7.46 10.14
N MET A 143 -2.87 6.41 9.31
CA MET A 143 -3.01 6.57 7.86
C MET A 143 -4.39 7.12 7.48
N MET A 144 -5.44 6.67 8.16
CA MET A 144 -6.83 7.05 7.90
C MET A 144 -7.16 8.46 8.42
N GLU A 145 -6.59 8.89 9.54
CA GLU A 145 -6.78 10.26 10.07
C GLU A 145 -6.31 11.36 9.10
N MET A 146 -5.44 11.01 8.15
CA MET A 146 -5.03 11.91 7.06
C MET A 146 -6.05 12.05 5.93
N LEU A 147 -6.96 11.09 5.81
CA LEU A 147 -7.97 11.05 4.75
C LEU A 147 -9.25 11.70 5.28
N ASP A 148 -9.56 12.89 4.75
CA ASP A 148 -10.92 13.41 4.85
C ASP A 148 -11.88 12.58 3.96
N GLU A 149 -13.17 12.86 4.07
CA GLU A 149 -14.24 12.22 3.31
C GLU A 149 -13.95 12.11 1.80
N LYS A 150 -13.53 13.22 1.19
CA LYS A 150 -13.23 13.29 -0.25
C LYS A 150 -11.99 12.47 -0.61
N ARG A 151 -10.93 12.56 0.19
CA ARG A 151 -9.68 11.83 -0.04
C ARG A 151 -9.82 10.34 0.24
N LEU A 152 -10.72 9.96 1.14
CA LEU A 152 -11.08 8.56 1.35
C LEU A 152 -11.75 7.98 0.11
N LEU A 153 -12.65 8.74 -0.52
CA LEU A 153 -13.24 8.34 -1.80
C LEU A 153 -12.16 8.18 -2.89
N ASP A 154 -11.25 9.14 -3.01
CA ASP A 154 -10.15 9.04 -3.98
C ASP A 154 -9.23 7.84 -3.68
N PHE A 155 -8.90 7.58 -2.41
CA PHE A 155 -8.17 6.40 -1.96
C PHE A 155 -8.86 5.10 -2.42
N LEU A 156 -10.16 4.96 -2.15
CA LEU A 156 -10.95 3.78 -2.54
C LEU A 156 -10.94 3.60 -4.06
N ARG A 157 -11.18 4.67 -4.82
CA ARG A 157 -11.15 4.64 -6.29
C ARG A 157 -9.78 4.18 -6.81
N HIS A 158 -8.69 4.67 -6.23
CA HIS A 158 -7.35 4.22 -6.58
C HIS A 158 -7.12 2.74 -6.24
N CYS A 159 -7.58 2.27 -5.07
CA CYS A 159 -7.51 0.86 -4.68
C CYS A 159 -8.24 -0.05 -5.68
N PHE A 160 -9.50 0.27 -6.01
CA PHE A 160 -10.29 -0.52 -6.95
C PHE A 160 -9.68 -0.55 -8.34
N THR A 161 -9.29 0.62 -8.85
CA THR A 161 -8.70 0.73 -10.19
C THR A 161 -7.39 -0.05 -10.28
N ALA A 162 -6.52 0.09 -9.27
CA ALA A 162 -5.27 -0.66 -9.20
C ALA A 162 -5.50 -2.17 -9.15
N PHE A 163 -6.46 -2.62 -8.34
CA PHE A 163 -6.78 -4.04 -8.20
C PHE A 163 -7.28 -4.65 -9.52
N ILE A 164 -8.20 -3.98 -10.22
CA ILE A 164 -8.70 -4.43 -11.52
C ILE A 164 -7.59 -4.49 -12.58
N ILE A 165 -6.72 -3.48 -12.65
CA ILE A 165 -5.59 -3.51 -13.58
C ILE A 165 -4.66 -4.67 -13.26
N LEU A 166 -4.26 -4.83 -12.00
CA LEU A 166 -3.33 -5.89 -11.61
C LEU A 166 -3.92 -7.28 -11.83
N ARG A 167 -5.24 -7.46 -11.66
CA ARG A 167 -5.97 -8.68 -12.02
C ARG A 167 -5.81 -9.07 -13.49
N LYS A 168 -5.92 -8.11 -14.41
CA LYS A 168 -5.70 -8.35 -15.85
C LYS A 168 -4.28 -8.83 -16.17
N HIS A 169 -3.32 -8.51 -15.30
CA HIS A 169 -1.92 -8.92 -15.43
C HIS A 169 -1.50 -10.03 -14.44
N ALA A 170 -2.44 -10.75 -13.81
CA ALA A 170 -2.14 -11.80 -12.82
C ALA A 170 -1.17 -12.88 -13.36
N ASN A 171 -1.24 -13.20 -14.65
CA ASN A 171 -0.34 -14.16 -15.30
C ASN A 171 1.14 -13.76 -15.24
N VAL A 172 1.45 -12.46 -15.29
CA VAL A 172 2.83 -11.96 -15.16
C VAL A 172 3.37 -12.28 -13.77
N PHE A 173 2.57 -12.04 -12.74
CA PHE A 173 2.92 -12.38 -11.36
C PHE A 173 3.05 -13.89 -11.17
N ALA A 174 2.09 -14.67 -11.67
CA ALA A 174 2.14 -16.13 -11.59
C ALA A 174 3.43 -16.70 -12.22
N ASN A 175 3.77 -16.28 -13.44
CA ASN A 175 4.97 -16.73 -14.14
C ASN A 175 6.25 -16.31 -13.41
N LEU A 176 6.32 -15.07 -12.92
CA LEU A 176 7.47 -14.60 -12.14
C LEU A 176 7.66 -15.45 -10.87
N PHE A 177 6.59 -15.68 -10.12
CA PHE A 177 6.66 -16.46 -8.89
C PHE A 177 6.97 -17.94 -9.16
N SER A 178 6.46 -18.50 -10.26
CA SER A 178 6.85 -19.85 -10.73
C SER A 178 8.34 -19.97 -10.98
N LEU A 179 8.97 -18.97 -11.61
CA LEU A 179 10.42 -18.94 -11.83
C LEU A 179 11.21 -18.72 -10.53
N MET A 180 10.60 -18.07 -9.53
CA MET A 180 11.21 -17.83 -8.22
C MET A 180 11.08 -19.01 -7.24
N LEU A 181 10.33 -20.06 -7.59
CA LEU A 181 10.19 -21.25 -6.73
C LEU A 181 11.56 -21.85 -6.40
N ASP A 182 12.49 -21.85 -7.36
CA ASP A 182 13.84 -22.38 -7.19
C ASP A 182 14.88 -21.38 -6.68
N ALA A 183 14.47 -20.14 -6.39
CA ALA A 183 15.38 -19.09 -5.93
C ALA A 183 15.83 -19.22 -4.45
N ASN A 184 15.48 -20.33 -3.78
CA ASN A 184 15.82 -20.64 -2.38
C ASN A 184 15.43 -19.53 -1.38
N ILE A 185 14.33 -18.83 -1.65
CA ILE A 185 13.80 -17.80 -0.75
C ILE A 185 13.11 -18.50 0.43
N PRO A 186 13.46 -18.20 1.70
CA PRO A 186 13.00 -18.97 2.86
C PRO A 186 11.48 -19.17 2.93
N ASP A 187 10.71 -18.10 2.67
CA ASP A 187 9.25 -18.15 2.75
C ASP A 187 8.61 -18.97 1.62
N ILE A 188 9.23 -18.96 0.44
CA ILE A 188 8.77 -19.71 -0.75
C ILE A 188 9.18 -21.18 -0.65
N ALA A 189 10.39 -21.46 -0.13
CA ALA A 189 10.96 -22.80 -0.05
C ALA A 189 10.12 -23.75 0.84
N LEU A 190 9.47 -23.21 1.86
CA LEU A 190 8.64 -23.94 2.83
C LEU A 190 7.27 -24.37 2.27
N GLU A 191 6.71 -23.66 1.29
CA GLU A 191 5.41 -23.96 0.69
C GLU A 191 5.45 -23.79 -0.84
N ARG A 192 6.48 -24.36 -1.48
CA ARG A 192 6.78 -24.24 -2.91
C ARG A 192 5.55 -24.44 -3.79
N ASP A 193 4.86 -25.58 -3.61
CA ASP A 193 3.71 -25.98 -4.44
C ASP A 193 2.45 -25.12 -4.22
N LYS A 194 2.38 -24.40 -3.10
CA LYS A 194 1.22 -23.58 -2.72
C LYS A 194 1.44 -22.09 -2.94
N THR A 195 2.69 -21.64 -3.13
CA THR A 195 3.03 -20.22 -3.22
C THR A 195 2.31 -19.53 -4.38
N VAL A 196 2.40 -20.08 -5.59
CA VAL A 196 1.74 -19.51 -6.77
C VAL A 196 0.22 -19.56 -6.63
N LYS A 197 -0.31 -20.66 -6.07
CA LYS A 197 -1.75 -20.79 -5.81
C LYS A 197 -2.25 -19.73 -4.82
N LYS A 198 -1.57 -19.57 -3.67
CA LYS A 198 -1.91 -18.54 -2.67
C LYS A 198 -1.89 -17.13 -3.26
N LEU A 199 -0.92 -16.84 -4.12
CA LEU A 199 -0.85 -15.57 -4.84
C LEU A 199 -2.07 -15.40 -5.77
N LEU A 200 -2.37 -16.38 -6.61
CA LEU A 200 -3.52 -16.35 -7.53
C LEU A 200 -4.86 -16.25 -6.80
N ASP A 201 -5.00 -16.91 -5.65
CA ASP A 201 -6.20 -16.83 -4.80
C ASP A 201 -6.44 -15.39 -4.32
N LYS A 202 -5.39 -14.56 -4.13
CA LYS A 202 -5.53 -13.13 -3.80
C LYS A 202 -6.03 -12.28 -4.97
N PHE A 203 -5.76 -12.69 -6.21
CA PHE A 203 -6.28 -11.97 -7.37
C PHE A 203 -7.78 -12.19 -7.58
N ARG A 204 -8.38 -13.21 -6.97
CA ARG A 204 -9.82 -13.53 -7.08
C ARG A 204 -10.32 -13.65 -8.52
N LEU A 205 -9.54 -14.32 -9.37
CA LEU A 205 -9.85 -14.51 -10.80
C LEU A 205 -11.15 -15.31 -11.03
N ASP A 206 -11.70 -15.92 -9.98
CA ASP A 206 -13.02 -16.55 -9.93
C ASP A 206 -14.19 -15.56 -10.01
N LEU A 207 -13.94 -14.27 -9.74
CA LEU A 207 -14.95 -13.21 -9.75
C LEU A 207 -14.86 -12.36 -11.01
N ASP A 208 -16.02 -11.89 -11.49
CA ASP A 208 -16.10 -10.77 -12.44
C ASP A 208 -15.64 -9.45 -11.79
N ASP A 209 -15.46 -8.40 -12.59
CA ASP A 209 -14.89 -7.14 -12.11
C ASP A 209 -15.77 -6.44 -11.07
N GLU A 210 -17.09 -6.51 -11.20
CA GLU A 210 -18.04 -5.93 -10.23
C GLU A 210 -17.96 -6.64 -8.88
N LYS A 211 -18.01 -7.98 -8.87
CA LYS A 211 -17.87 -8.77 -7.64
C LYS A 211 -16.49 -8.64 -7.03
N ALA A 212 -15.45 -8.51 -7.85
CA ALA A 212 -14.07 -8.29 -7.38
C ALA A 212 -13.93 -6.94 -6.67
N ILE A 213 -14.57 -5.88 -7.18
CA ILE A 213 -14.63 -4.58 -6.51
C ILE A 213 -15.40 -4.68 -5.19
N SER A 214 -16.58 -5.34 -5.20
CA SER A 214 -17.35 -5.55 -3.96
C SER A 214 -16.53 -6.30 -2.91
N TYR A 215 -15.85 -7.37 -3.31
CA TYR A 215 -15.00 -8.14 -2.42
C TYR A 215 -13.84 -7.29 -1.84
N LEU A 216 -13.16 -6.50 -2.66
CA LEU A 216 -12.09 -5.63 -2.17
C LEU A 216 -12.64 -4.54 -1.24
N LYS A 217 -13.82 -4.00 -1.54
CA LYS A 217 -14.51 -3.02 -0.70
C LYS A 217 -14.78 -3.61 0.69
N ASP A 218 -15.38 -4.80 0.77
CA ASP A 218 -15.66 -5.46 2.05
C ASP A 218 -14.37 -5.73 2.85
N LEU A 219 -13.28 -6.04 2.16
CA LEU A 219 -11.96 -6.23 2.77
C LEU A 219 -11.40 -4.93 3.38
N ILE A 220 -11.55 -3.81 2.66
CA ILE A 220 -11.12 -2.49 3.11
C ILE A 220 -12.02 -2.03 4.26
N ASP A 221 -13.34 -2.15 4.11
CA ASP A 221 -14.33 -1.74 5.12
C ASP A 221 -14.13 -2.50 6.43
N SER A 222 -13.93 -3.82 6.39
CA SER A 222 -13.63 -4.61 7.60
C SER A 222 -12.31 -4.20 8.25
N SER A 223 -11.30 -3.86 7.45
CA SER A 223 -10.00 -3.38 7.97
C SER A 223 -10.11 -1.99 8.59
N ILE A 224 -10.88 -1.07 7.98
CA ILE A 224 -11.11 0.28 8.52
C ILE A 224 -11.98 0.21 9.77
N ALA A 225 -13.08 -0.55 9.76
CA ALA A 225 -14.00 -0.67 10.88
C ALA A 225 -13.32 -1.21 12.14
N ALA A 226 -12.37 -2.14 11.97
CA ALA A 226 -11.57 -2.68 13.07
C ALA A 226 -10.65 -1.63 13.72
N ILE A 227 -10.36 -0.53 13.03
CA ILE A 227 -9.33 0.45 13.42
C ILE A 227 -9.94 1.80 13.80
N VAL A 228 -10.94 2.24 13.04
CA VAL A 228 -11.60 3.55 13.20
C VAL A 228 -13.12 3.37 13.09
N PRO A 229 -13.80 3.02 14.20
CA PRO A 229 -15.26 2.81 14.21
C PRO A 229 -16.05 4.02 13.71
N GLN A 230 -15.53 5.23 13.89
CA GLN A 230 -16.17 6.49 13.47
C GLN A 230 -16.25 6.66 11.95
N PHE A 231 -15.38 5.98 11.17
CA PHE A 231 -15.44 6.02 9.71
C PHE A 231 -16.44 5.02 9.11
N TYR A 232 -17.00 4.13 9.95
CA TYR A 232 -17.97 3.14 9.52
C TYR A 232 -19.24 3.79 8.95
N ASP A 233 -19.74 4.83 9.61
CA ASP A 233 -20.96 5.54 9.17
C ASP A 233 -20.78 6.22 7.81
N TYR A 234 -19.58 6.72 7.52
CA TYR A 234 -19.25 7.35 6.23
C TYR A 234 -19.21 6.32 5.09
N LEU A 235 -18.55 5.17 5.33
CA LEU A 235 -18.47 4.07 4.34
C LEU A 235 -19.83 3.42 4.11
N HIS A 236 -20.66 3.31 5.15
CA HIS A 236 -22.02 2.79 5.06
C HIS A 236 -22.90 3.68 4.15
N ASN A 237 -22.85 5.00 4.33
CA ASN A 237 -23.57 5.96 3.48
C ASN A 237 -23.05 5.95 2.03
N TRP A 238 -21.75 5.78 1.83
CA TRP A 238 -21.16 5.66 0.49
C TRP A 238 -21.56 4.37 -0.24
N SER A 239 -21.74 3.26 0.50
CA SER A 239 -22.21 1.99 -0.07
C SER A 239 -23.62 2.06 -0.67
N LEU A 240 -24.44 3.01 -0.23
CA LEU A 240 -25.76 3.28 -0.78
C LEU A 240 -25.71 4.13 -2.06
N ALA A 241 -24.63 4.90 -2.27
CA ALA A 241 -24.47 5.79 -3.43
C ALA A 241 -23.95 5.08 -4.70
N PHE A 242 -23.50 3.83 -4.58
CA PHE A 242 -23.03 2.97 -5.69
C PHE A 242 -23.97 1.80 -5.99
N ARG A 243 -25.23 1.87 -5.51
CA ARG A 243 -26.29 0.92 -5.84
C ARG A 243 -27.14 1.42 -7.01
#